data_AF-A0AAJ1VIC9-F1
#
_entry.id   AF-A0AAJ1VIC9-F1
#
_cell.length_a   1.000
_cell.length_b   1.000
_cell.length_c   1.000
_cell.angle_alpha   90.00
_cell.angle_beta   90.00
_cell.angle_gamma   90.00
#
_symmetry.space_group_name_H-M   'P 1'
#
loop_
_entity.id
_entity.type
_entity.pdbx_description
1 polymer ?
#
loop_
_entity_poly.entity_id
_entity_poly.type
_entity_poly.pdbx_seq_one_letter_code
_entity_poly.pdbx_strand_id
1 'polypeptide(L)'
;MKLKDIFKLLLVLFVFNPFLISCKEKQKKTVKNFTNEKIVEQNSKINTDSLVYSEKDQSKSDYTQNILRGRMTLGHEVSSFSPCGDNNEFWILAEEEFYELYYNLTKNKEPYSPIFVSIEIIDKGKSEDGFAADYESTYEVVNILEARNVSDIDCE
;
A
#
# COMPACT_ATOMS: atom_id res chain seq x y z
N MET A 1 -42.24 48.91 2.35
CA MET A 1 -41.40 48.10 1.43
C MET A 1 -40.94 46.87 2.23
N LYS A 2 -41.82 45.88 2.39
CA LYS A 2 -41.81 44.55 1.73
C LYS A 2 -40.42 43.88 1.72
N LEU A 3 -40.27 42.77 2.45
CA LEU A 3 -39.74 41.46 1.98
C LEU A 3 -39.56 40.47 3.15
N LYS A 4 -40.64 40.03 3.82
CA LYS A 4 -40.57 38.90 4.78
C LYS A 4 -41.52 37.74 4.45
N ASP A 5 -42.12 37.75 3.26
CA ASP A 5 -43.08 36.73 2.83
C ASP A 5 -42.47 35.80 1.77
N ILE A 6 -41.45 35.04 2.14
CA ILE A 6 -40.97 33.86 1.36
C ILE A 6 -41.18 32.55 2.15
N PHE A 7 -41.65 32.63 3.40
CA PHE A 7 -41.98 31.45 4.21
C PHE A 7 -43.46 31.08 4.08
N LYS A 8 -43.89 30.61 2.92
CA LYS A 8 -45.13 29.83 2.74
C LYS A 8 -45.30 29.35 1.31
N LEU A 9 -44.56 28.30 0.92
CA LEU A 9 -45.10 27.30 -0.01
C LEU A 9 -44.23 26.05 0.03
N LEU A 10 -44.89 24.89 0.01
CA LEU A 10 -44.32 23.52 -0.04
C LEU A 10 -43.91 22.91 1.30
N LEU A 11 -44.90 22.87 2.19
CA LEU A 11 -45.12 21.72 3.06
C LEU A 11 -46.14 20.83 2.33
N VAL A 12 -45.81 19.56 2.03
CA VAL A 12 -46.72 18.40 1.91
C VAL A 12 -45.94 17.15 1.43
N LEU A 13 -45.89 16.16 2.33
CA LEU A 13 -45.86 14.69 2.14
C LEU A 13 -44.59 13.96 1.63
N PHE A 14 -43.86 13.38 2.58
CA PHE A 14 -43.34 11.99 2.53
C PHE A 14 -43.44 11.43 3.96
N VAL A 15 -44.60 10.89 4.35
CA VAL A 15 -44.93 9.46 4.38
C VAL A 15 -43.87 8.61 5.08
N PHE A 16 -44.26 8.14 6.27
CA PHE A 16 -43.66 7.09 7.08
C PHE A 16 -43.08 5.92 6.28
N ASN A 17 -41.86 5.50 6.62
CA ASN A 17 -41.49 4.08 6.55
C ASN A 17 -40.56 3.70 7.71
N PRO A 18 -41.09 3.11 8.79
CA PRO A 18 -40.29 2.55 9.88
C PRO A 18 -39.91 1.13 9.47
N PHE A 19 -38.81 0.95 8.74
CA PHE A 19 -38.24 -0.38 8.58
C PHE A 19 -37.31 -0.69 9.75
N LEU A 20 -37.90 -1.40 10.71
CA LEU A 20 -37.23 -2.11 11.79
C LEU A 20 -36.13 -3.00 11.21
N ILE A 21 -34.86 -2.63 11.39
CA ILE A 21 -33.77 -3.61 11.33
C ILE A 21 -33.50 -4.07 12.75
N SER A 22 -34.18 -5.17 13.03
CA SER A 22 -33.97 -6.13 14.12
C SER A 22 -32.49 -6.38 14.42
N CYS A 23 -32.12 -6.25 15.70
CA CYS A 23 -30.88 -6.76 16.25
C CYS A 23 -30.73 -8.27 15.97
N LYS A 24 -29.58 -8.68 15.45
CA LYS A 24 -29.05 -10.04 15.64
C LYS A 24 -27.77 -9.96 16.45
N GLU A 25 -27.93 -10.10 17.75
CA GLU A 25 -26.91 -10.56 18.67
C GLU A 25 -26.53 -11.99 18.31
N LYS A 26 -25.22 -12.32 18.25
CA LYS A 26 -24.75 -13.68 18.50
C LYS A 26 -23.24 -13.76 18.80
N GLN A 27 -22.99 -13.90 20.11
CA GLN A 27 -22.12 -14.88 20.76
C GLN A 27 -20.58 -14.71 20.70
N LYS A 28 -20.08 -14.12 21.80
CA LYS A 28 -18.76 -14.35 22.39
C LYS A 28 -18.56 -15.86 22.62
N LYS A 29 -17.75 -16.51 21.78
CA LYS A 29 -17.35 -17.91 21.98
C LYS A 29 -16.09 -17.96 22.83
N THR A 30 -16.30 -18.19 24.13
CA THR A 30 -15.29 -18.65 25.08
C THR A 30 -14.69 -19.97 24.58
N VAL A 31 -13.41 -19.97 24.23
CA VAL A 31 -12.64 -21.19 24.04
C VAL A 31 -11.66 -21.32 25.19
N LYS A 32 -11.63 -22.54 25.72
CA LYS A 32 -11.16 -22.96 27.02
C LYS A 32 -9.64 -22.90 27.12
N ASN A 33 -9.18 -22.51 28.30
CA ASN A 33 -7.79 -22.61 28.75
C ASN A 33 -7.29 -24.05 28.62
N PHE A 34 -6.15 -24.24 27.97
CA PHE A 34 -5.31 -25.42 28.14
C PHE A 34 -4.02 -24.98 28.81
N THR A 35 -3.93 -25.29 30.10
CA THR A 35 -2.75 -25.07 30.93
C THR A 35 -1.69 -26.09 30.54
N ASN A 36 -0.46 -25.65 30.28
CA ASN A 36 0.74 -26.43 30.57
C ASN A 36 1.76 -25.46 31.19
N GLU A 37 2.09 -25.72 32.46
CA GLU A 37 3.06 -24.96 33.24
C GLU A 37 4.52 -25.42 32.98
N LYS A 38 5.43 -24.43 33.08
CA LYS A 38 6.85 -24.45 33.54
C LYS A 38 7.86 -25.31 32.76
N ILE A 39 9.02 -24.77 32.36
CA ILE A 39 10.24 -24.49 33.17
C ILE A 39 11.09 -23.45 32.36
N VAL A 40 11.37 -22.21 32.84
CA VAL A 40 12.61 -21.74 33.56
C VAL A 40 13.86 -21.83 32.66
N GLU A 41 14.73 -20.83 32.40
CA GLU A 41 15.00 -19.51 32.97
C GLU A 41 16.03 -18.75 32.09
N GLN A 42 15.76 -17.45 31.90
CA GLN A 42 16.63 -16.27 31.69
C GLN A 42 17.92 -16.33 30.85
N ASN A 43 18.01 -15.42 29.86
CA ASN A 43 19.04 -14.37 29.84
C ASN A 43 18.74 -13.19 28.87
N SER A 44 18.90 -11.98 29.41
CA SER A 44 19.32 -10.71 28.79
C SER A 44 18.51 -10.04 27.66
N LYS A 45 17.51 -9.25 28.07
CA LYS A 45 17.37 -7.79 27.84
C LYS A 45 18.20 -7.16 26.69
N ILE A 46 17.57 -6.93 25.54
CA ILE A 46 17.77 -5.71 24.72
C ILE A 46 16.38 -5.27 24.21
N ASN A 47 16.01 -4.03 24.54
CA ASN A 47 14.83 -3.33 24.05
C ASN A 47 15.29 -2.45 22.87
N THR A 48 14.67 -2.60 21.71
CA THR A 48 14.71 -1.60 20.63
C THR A 48 13.51 -1.88 19.73
N ASP A 49 12.58 -0.93 19.66
CA ASP A 49 11.30 -1.01 18.94
C ASP A 49 11.54 -1.35 17.47
N SER A 50 11.33 -2.61 17.13
CA SER A 50 11.19 -3.12 15.77
C SER A 50 9.71 -3.40 15.58
N LEU A 51 9.05 -2.62 14.71
CA LEU A 51 7.65 -2.85 14.39
C LEU A 51 7.54 -4.08 13.50
N VAL A 52 7.35 -5.21 14.17
CA VAL A 52 6.93 -6.49 13.59
C VAL A 52 5.47 -6.36 13.19
N TYR A 53 5.19 -6.34 11.88
CA TYR A 53 3.84 -6.55 11.36
C TYR A 53 3.70 -7.95 10.74
N SER A 54 2.56 -8.55 11.05
CA SER A 54 2.19 -9.96 10.98
C SER A 54 2.03 -10.53 9.58
N GLU A 55 2.42 -11.79 9.44
CA GLU A 55 2.23 -12.67 8.29
C GLU A 55 0.75 -12.76 7.86
N LYS A 56 0.49 -12.55 6.56
CA LYS A 56 -0.74 -12.98 5.90
C LYS A 56 -0.44 -14.20 5.05
N ASP A 57 -1.20 -15.26 5.26
CA ASP A 57 -1.21 -16.45 4.42
C ASP A 57 -1.65 -16.09 2.99
N GLN A 58 -0.76 -16.31 2.01
CA GLN A 58 -1.11 -16.30 0.60
C GLN A 58 -0.37 -17.41 -0.15
N SER A 59 -1.13 -18.11 -0.99
CA SER A 59 -0.73 -19.30 -1.74
C SER A 59 0.61 -19.13 -2.45
N LYS A 60 1.59 -19.94 -2.03
CA LYS A 60 2.94 -20.04 -2.57
C LYS A 60 2.90 -20.38 -4.06
N SER A 61 2.93 -19.36 -4.90
CA SER A 61 3.41 -19.48 -6.28
C SER A 61 4.93 -19.35 -6.22
N ASP A 62 5.61 -20.16 -7.02
CA ASP A 62 7.07 -20.27 -7.09
C ASP A 62 7.68 -19.05 -7.77
N TYR A 63 7.40 -17.85 -7.26
CA TYR A 63 8.02 -16.63 -7.73
C TYR A 63 9.44 -16.58 -7.18
N THR A 64 10.41 -16.46 -8.06
CA THR A 64 11.79 -16.14 -7.68
C THR A 64 11.79 -14.68 -7.24
N GLN A 65 11.89 -14.45 -5.93
CA GLN A 65 12.04 -13.10 -5.38
C GLN A 65 13.35 -12.51 -5.87
N ASN A 66 13.26 -11.45 -6.66
CA ASN A 66 14.42 -10.78 -7.25
C ASN A 66 14.62 -9.42 -6.57
N ILE A 67 15.85 -9.16 -6.10
CA ILE A 67 16.22 -7.85 -5.59
C ILE A 67 16.81 -7.04 -6.74
N LEU A 68 16.16 -5.93 -7.08
CA LEU A 68 16.59 -5.01 -8.13
C LEU A 68 16.89 -3.64 -7.54
N ARG A 69 17.93 -3.00 -8.07
CA ARG A 69 18.27 -1.60 -7.79
C ARG A 69 17.95 -0.78 -9.02
N GLY A 70 17.45 0.43 -8.83
CA GLY A 70 17.06 1.25 -9.97
C GLY A 70 16.43 2.57 -9.57
N ARG A 71 15.91 3.25 -10.59
CA ARG A 71 15.18 4.52 -10.43
C ARG A 71 13.69 4.24 -10.48
N MET A 72 12.95 4.78 -9.52
CA MET A 72 11.49 4.62 -9.42
C MET A 72 10.80 5.99 -9.45
N THR A 73 9.71 6.08 -10.19
CA THR A 73 8.89 7.29 -10.32
C THR A 73 7.42 6.92 -10.14
N LEU A 74 6.74 7.56 -9.18
CA LEU A 74 5.33 7.32 -8.89
C LEU A 74 4.50 8.60 -9.06
N GLY A 75 3.23 8.43 -9.43
CA GLY A 75 2.25 9.50 -9.63
C GLY A 75 0.94 8.96 -10.20
N HIS A 76 0.00 9.85 -10.52
CA HIS A 76 -1.35 9.45 -10.94
C HIS A 76 -1.40 8.69 -12.27
N GLU A 77 -0.45 8.93 -13.17
CA GLU A 77 -0.39 8.34 -14.52
C GLU A 77 0.93 7.59 -14.78
N VAL A 78 1.85 7.63 -13.81
CA VAL A 78 3.20 7.04 -13.93
C VAL A 78 3.47 6.23 -12.68
N SER A 79 3.77 4.95 -12.85
CA SER A 79 4.29 4.09 -11.79
C SER A 79 5.40 3.26 -12.40
N SER A 80 6.58 3.86 -12.59
CA SER A 80 7.64 3.25 -13.38
C SER A 80 8.89 2.92 -12.57
N PHE A 81 9.60 1.89 -13.03
CA PHE A 81 10.89 1.46 -12.51
C PHE A 81 11.86 1.11 -13.64
N SER A 82 13.04 1.71 -13.59
CA SER A 82 14.16 1.41 -14.49
C SER A 82 15.29 0.76 -13.68
N PRO A 83 15.54 -0.55 -13.82
CA PRO A 83 16.65 -1.20 -13.14
C PRO A 83 18.00 -0.68 -13.63
N CYS A 84 18.98 -0.60 -12.74
CA CYS A 84 20.35 -0.26 -13.11
C CYS A 84 20.93 -1.32 -14.06
N GLY A 85 21.69 -0.88 -15.07
CA GLY A 85 22.37 -1.77 -16.02
C GLY A 85 21.49 -2.33 -17.14
N ASP A 86 20.22 -1.91 -17.20
CA ASP A 86 19.27 -2.24 -18.25
C ASP A 86 18.57 -0.95 -18.72
N ASN A 87 18.11 -0.92 -19.98
CA ASN A 87 17.34 0.16 -20.55
C ASN A 87 15.82 -0.13 -20.56
N ASN A 88 15.41 -1.29 -20.06
CA ASN A 88 14.00 -1.64 -19.90
C ASN A 88 13.33 -0.81 -18.82
N GLU A 89 12.02 -0.61 -18.96
CA GLU A 89 11.17 0.05 -17.98
C GLU A 89 9.97 -0.84 -17.63
N PHE A 90 9.63 -0.86 -16.35
CA PHE A 90 8.61 -1.74 -15.79
C PHE A 90 7.57 -0.93 -15.04
N TRP A 91 6.32 -1.38 -15.09
CA TRP A 91 5.25 -0.78 -14.30
C TRP A 91 5.28 -1.34 -12.87
N ILE A 92 5.22 -0.48 -11.87
CA ILE A 92 5.23 -0.85 -10.47
C ILE A 92 3.82 -0.96 -9.91
N LEU A 93 3.55 -2.09 -9.27
CA LEU A 93 2.42 -2.29 -8.37
C LEU A 93 2.95 -2.15 -6.94
N ALA A 94 2.67 -1.00 -6.33
CA ALA A 94 3.12 -0.64 -4.99
C ALA A 94 1.94 -0.49 -4.03
N GLU A 95 2.15 -0.79 -2.75
CA GLU A 95 1.18 -0.51 -1.70
C GLU A 95 1.18 0.97 -1.32
N GLU A 96 0.10 1.44 -0.69
CA GLU A 96 -0.11 2.86 -0.33
C GLU A 96 1.06 3.44 0.48
N GLU A 97 1.62 2.65 1.39
CA GLU A 97 2.76 3.01 2.24
C GLU A 97 4.00 3.42 1.41
N PHE A 98 4.19 2.82 0.24
CA PHE A 98 5.31 3.12 -0.65
C PHE A 98 5.08 4.42 -1.43
N TYR A 99 3.83 4.74 -1.77
CA TYR A 99 3.48 6.04 -2.32
C TYR A 99 3.74 7.15 -1.30
N GLU A 100 3.38 6.95 -0.03
CA GLU A 100 3.67 7.92 1.03
C GLU A 100 5.18 8.16 1.19
N LEU A 101 5.98 7.09 1.22
CA LEU A 101 7.44 7.17 1.26
C LEU A 101 8.00 7.98 0.07
N TYR A 102 7.55 7.66 -1.14
CA TYR A 102 7.96 8.36 -2.35
C TYR A 102 7.60 9.86 -2.31
N TYR A 103 6.36 10.20 -1.93
CA TYR A 103 5.93 11.61 -1.88
C TYR A 103 6.65 12.39 -0.79
N ASN A 104 7.03 11.74 0.31
CA ASN A 104 7.86 12.37 1.34
C ASN A 104 9.27 12.68 0.83
N LEU A 105 9.90 11.77 0.07
CA LEU A 105 11.22 11.98 -0.52
C LEU A 105 11.20 13.08 -1.60
N THR A 106 10.10 13.18 -2.35
CA THR A 106 9.97 14.07 -3.52
C THR A 106 9.23 15.38 -3.27
N LYS A 107 8.75 15.64 -2.04
CA LYS A 107 7.89 16.79 -1.67
C LYS A 107 8.33 18.17 -2.20
N ASN A 108 9.62 18.42 -2.31
CA ASN A 108 10.19 19.70 -2.77
C ASN A 108 11.02 19.54 -4.06
N LYS A 109 10.65 18.58 -4.89
CA LYS A 109 11.28 18.29 -6.18
C LYS A 109 10.29 18.59 -7.31
N GLU A 110 10.78 18.60 -8.54
CA GLU A 110 9.91 18.69 -9.71
C GLU A 110 8.93 17.50 -9.74
N PRO A 111 7.71 17.68 -10.26
CA PRO A 111 6.77 16.58 -10.43
C PRO A 111 7.43 15.40 -11.16
N TYR A 112 7.11 14.18 -10.71
CA TYR A 112 7.66 12.95 -11.28
C TYR A 112 9.20 12.85 -11.20
N SER A 113 9.83 13.50 -10.23
CA SER A 113 11.26 13.29 -9.95
C SER A 113 11.52 11.86 -9.47
N PRO A 114 12.49 11.13 -10.05
CA PRO A 114 12.77 9.77 -9.62
C PRO A 114 13.44 9.73 -8.25
N ILE A 115 13.25 8.61 -7.55
CA ILE A 115 14.06 8.21 -6.39
C ILE A 115 14.91 6.99 -6.75
N PHE A 116 16.03 6.81 -6.05
CA PHE A 116 16.80 5.58 -6.12
C PHE A 116 16.22 4.58 -5.11
N VAL A 117 16.04 3.34 -5.54
CA VAL A 117 15.55 2.26 -4.68
C VAL A 117 16.33 0.96 -4.86
N SER A 118 16.33 0.17 -3.80
CA SER A 118 16.64 -1.26 -3.82
C SER A 118 15.39 -1.99 -3.35
N ILE A 119 14.73 -2.74 -4.23
CA ILE A 119 13.42 -3.34 -3.99
C ILE A 119 13.45 -4.84 -4.25
N GLU A 120 12.69 -5.57 -3.45
CA GLU A 120 12.35 -6.96 -3.71
C GLU A 120 11.04 -7.00 -4.51
N ILE A 121 11.03 -7.72 -5.62
CA ILE A 121 9.87 -7.77 -6.52
C ILE A 121 9.45 -9.20 -6.85
N ILE A 122 8.19 -9.28 -7.30
CA ILE A 122 7.63 -10.41 -8.04
C ILE A 122 7.24 -9.91 -9.43
N ASP A 123 7.74 -10.58 -10.47
CA ASP A 123 7.31 -10.33 -11.85
C ASP A 123 5.90 -10.91 -12.07
N LYS A 124 4.96 -10.05 -12.47
CA LYS A 124 3.55 -10.41 -12.71
C LYS A 124 3.22 -10.54 -14.20
N GLY A 125 4.20 -10.32 -15.07
CA GLY A 125 4.02 -10.34 -16.51
C GLY A 125 3.48 -9.03 -17.08
N LYS A 126 3.42 -8.97 -18.41
CA LYS A 126 2.94 -7.81 -19.17
C LYS A 126 1.44 -7.59 -18.94
N SER A 127 1.06 -6.33 -18.75
CA SER A 127 -0.34 -5.92 -18.73
C SER A 127 -0.90 -5.81 -20.15
N GLU A 128 -2.18 -6.13 -20.32
CA GLU A 128 -2.89 -5.99 -21.60
C GLU A 128 -3.73 -4.70 -21.67
N ASP A 129 -3.86 -3.95 -20.57
CA ASP A 129 -4.64 -2.72 -20.51
C ASP A 129 -4.02 -1.62 -19.62
N GLY A 130 -4.63 -0.44 -19.69
CA GLY A 130 -4.24 0.75 -18.94
C GLY A 130 -2.87 1.32 -19.33
N PHE A 131 -2.32 2.18 -18.46
CA PHE A 131 -0.97 2.73 -18.64
C PHE A 131 0.12 1.65 -18.58
N ALA A 132 -0.13 0.56 -17.85
CA ALA A 132 0.84 -0.52 -17.69
C ALA A 132 1.10 -1.32 -18.97
N ALA A 133 0.20 -1.26 -19.97
CA ALA A 133 0.36 -1.99 -21.24
C ALA A 133 1.55 -1.52 -22.09
N ASP A 134 1.99 -0.27 -21.88
CA ASP A 134 3.12 0.35 -22.59
C ASP A 134 4.49 -0.10 -22.05
N TYR A 135 4.52 -0.88 -20.97
CA TYR A 135 5.75 -1.34 -20.30
C TYR A 135 6.06 -2.81 -20.66
N GLU A 136 7.31 -3.23 -20.43
CA GLU A 136 7.77 -4.59 -20.74
C GLU A 136 7.08 -5.64 -19.85
N SER A 137 6.94 -5.33 -18.56
CA SER A 137 6.23 -6.16 -17.58
C SER A 137 5.71 -5.30 -16.43
N THR A 138 4.95 -5.93 -15.53
CA THR A 138 4.51 -5.34 -14.26
C THR A 138 5.20 -6.05 -13.09
N TYR A 139 5.75 -5.27 -12.15
CA TYR A 139 6.44 -5.75 -10.96
C TYR A 139 5.66 -5.38 -9.71
N GLU A 140 5.31 -6.40 -8.91
CA GLU A 140 4.75 -6.23 -7.58
C GLU A 140 5.90 -6.05 -6.59
N VAL A 141 5.89 -4.92 -5.86
CA VAL A 141 6.92 -4.63 -4.85
C VAL A 141 6.54 -5.36 -3.57
N VAL A 142 7.38 -6.33 -3.18
CA VAL A 142 7.21 -7.10 -1.94
C VAL A 142 7.83 -6.37 -0.76
N ASN A 143 8.99 -5.75 -0.97
CA ASN A 143 9.71 -5.06 0.08
C ASN A 143 10.61 -3.94 -0.47
N ILE A 144 10.83 -2.91 0.34
CA ILE A 144 11.78 -1.84 0.07
C ILE A 144 12.97 -2.00 1.01
N LEU A 145 14.14 -2.30 0.43
CA LEU A 145 15.40 -2.44 1.17
C LEU A 145 16.10 -1.09 1.33
N GLU A 146 15.96 -0.22 0.33
CA GLU A 146 16.51 1.14 0.33
C GLU A 146 15.61 2.06 -0.51
N ALA A 147 15.41 3.28 -0.04
CA ALA A 147 14.80 4.36 -0.81
C ALA A 147 15.43 5.70 -0.42
N ARG A 148 15.92 6.45 -1.41
CA ARG A 148 16.54 7.76 -1.20
C ARG A 148 16.47 8.60 -2.47
N ASN A 149 16.79 9.89 -2.35
CA ASN A 149 16.99 10.72 -3.53
C ASN A 149 18.13 10.19 -4.40
N VAL A 150 17.98 10.34 -5.71
CA VAL A 150 19.00 9.98 -6.70
C VAL A 150 20.26 10.84 -6.51
N SER A 151 21.42 10.23 -6.73
CA SER A 151 22.75 10.81 -6.76
C SER A 151 23.45 10.49 -8.08
N ASP A 152 24.53 11.20 -8.39
CA ASP A 152 25.22 11.09 -9.69
C ASP A 152 25.80 9.69 -9.93
N ILE A 153 26.22 8.98 -8.88
CA ILE A 153 26.82 7.64 -8.97
C ILE A 153 25.79 6.51 -9.14
N ASP A 154 24.49 6.83 -9.11
CA ASP A 154 23.46 5.80 -9.14
C ASP A 154 23.25 5.24 -10.55
N CYS A 155 23.44 3.92 -10.65
CA CYS A 155 23.37 3.15 -11.90
C CYS A 155 24.47 3.51 -12.93
N GLU A 156 25.62 4.02 -12.49
CA GLU A 156 26.86 4.11 -13.29
C GLU A 156 27.57 2.76 -13.44
#